data_AF-A0A7L3XT71-F1
#
_entry.id   AF-A0A7L3XT71-F1
#
_cell.length_a   1.000
_cell.length_b   1.000
_cell.length_c   1.000
_cell.angle_alpha   90.00
_cell.angle_beta   90.00
_cell.angle_gamma   90.00
#
_symmetry.space_group_name_H-M   'P 1'
#
loop_
_entity.id
_entity.type
_entity.pdbx_description
1 polymer ?
#
loop_
_entity_poly.entity_id
_entity_poly.type
_entity_poly.pdbx_seq_one_letter_code
_entity_poly.pdbx_strand_id
1 'polypeptide(L)' 'QLSSSLRSKILKPNLYHETKQGATEYQTAKECLFKAFLKAGLGAWVEKPIEQDQFSLTV' A
#
# COMPACT_ATOMS: atom_id res chain seq x y z
N GLN A 1 23.28 -4.85 -14.80
CA GLN A 1 23.24 -5.33 -13.40
C GLN A 1 22.75 -4.18 -12.54
N LEU A 2 21.42 -3.97 -12.50
CA LEU A 2 20.80 -2.88 -11.74
C LEU A 2 21.00 -3.18 -10.26
N SER A 3 21.84 -2.36 -9.64
CA SER A 3 22.43 -2.64 -8.34
C SER A 3 21.34 -2.84 -7.29
N SER A 4 21.57 -3.84 -6.45
CA SER A 4 20.83 -4.19 -5.24
C SER A 4 20.69 -3.05 -4.21
N SER A 5 21.13 -1.83 -4.55
CA SER A 5 21.22 -0.64 -3.72
C SER A 5 19.88 0.08 -3.53
N LEU A 6 18.89 -0.17 -4.39
CA LEU A 6 17.54 0.42 -4.25
C LEU A 6 16.62 -0.36 -3.30
N ARG A 7 17.08 -1.50 -2.74
CA ARG A 7 16.40 -2.12 -1.59
C ARG A 7 16.68 -1.25 -0.38
N SER A 8 15.90 -0.19 -0.24
CA SER A 8 15.60 0.48 1.02
C SER A 8 15.57 -0.58 2.12
N LYS A 9 16.20 -0.29 3.26
CA LYS A 9 16.22 -1.13 4.46
C LYS A 9 14.81 -1.21 5.05
N ILE A 10 13.86 -1.74 4.31
CA ILE A 10 12.60 -2.21 4.83
C ILE A 10 13.01 -3.40 5.70
N LEU A 11 13.03 -3.19 7.02
CA LEU A 11 13.02 -4.29 8.00
C LEU A 11 11.98 -5.27 7.48
N LYS A 12 12.41 -6.44 6.98
CA LYS A 12 11.60 -7.35 6.16
C LYS A 12 10.19 -7.46 6.78
N PRO A 13 9.17 -6.83 6.19
CA PRO A 13 7.82 -6.96 6.67
C PRO A 13 7.43 -8.39 6.30
N ASN A 14 7.07 -9.18 7.30
CA ASN A 14 6.69 -10.57 7.05
C ASN A 14 5.31 -10.64 6.39
N LEU A 15 4.50 -9.57 6.48
CA LEU A 15 3.17 -9.47 5.89
C LEU A 15 3.15 -8.59 4.64
N TYR A 16 2.39 -9.01 3.64
CA TYR A 16 2.16 -8.24 2.41
C TYR A 16 1.55 -6.86 2.70
N HIS A 17 0.56 -6.80 3.60
CA HIS A 17 -0.03 -5.54 4.06
C HIS A 17 1.01 -4.54 4.56
N GLU A 18 1.91 -4.95 5.45
CA GLU A 18 2.95 -4.08 6.01
C GLU A 18 3.92 -3.58 4.94
N THR A 19 4.27 -4.46 3.99
CA THR A 19 5.11 -4.10 2.84
C THR A 19 4.44 -3.04 1.97
N LYS A 20 3.13 -3.19 1.72
CA LYS A 20 2.32 -2.23 0.96
C LYS A 20 2.21 -0.89 1.68
N GLN A 21 2.10 -0.89 3.00
CA GLN A 21 2.06 0.34 3.82
C GLN A 21 3.41 1.08 3.83
N GLY A 22 4.53 0.38 3.61
CA GLY A 22 5.86 0.98 3.51
C GLY A 22 6.03 1.97 2.34
N ALA A 23 5.17 1.92 1.33
CA ALA A 23 5.16 2.88 0.22
C ALA A 23 4.37 4.15 0.57
N THR A 24 4.89 4.93 1.52
CA THR A 24 4.17 6.07 2.16
C THR A 24 3.68 7.13 1.18
N GLU A 25 4.48 7.50 0.18
CA GLU A 25 4.08 8.47 -0.86
C GLU A 25 2.87 7.97 -1.67
N TYR A 26 2.89 6.69 -2.03
CA TYR A 26 1.78 6.06 -2.74
C TYR A 26 0.51 6.01 -1.88
N GLN A 27 0.62 5.62 -0.60
CA GLN A 27 -0.53 5.60 0.30
C GLN A 27 -1.13 6.99 0.48
N THR A 28 -0.28 8.01 0.59
CA THR A 28 -0.70 9.41 0.68
C THR A 28 -1.46 9.85 -0.57
N ALA A 29 -0.92 9.55 -1.76
CA ALA A 29 -1.59 9.84 -3.03
C ALA A 29 -2.93 9.11 -3.17
N LYS A 30 -2.99 7.84 -2.75
CA LYS A 30 -4.20 7.01 -2.74
C LYS A 30 -5.28 7.61 -1.83
N GLU A 31 -4.94 8.08 -0.63
CA GLU A 31 -5.89 8.78 0.25
C GLU A 31 -6.40 10.08 -0.38
N CYS A 32 -5.52 10.86 -1.02
CA CYS A 32 -5.91 12.09 -1.71
C CYS A 32 -6.92 11.81 -2.82
N LEU A 33 -6.74 10.73 -3.58
CA LEU A 33 -7.68 10.28 -4.60
C LEU A 33 -9.06 9.97 -4.01
N PHE A 34 -9.12 9.20 -2.92
CA PHE A 34 -10.40 8.85 -2.28
C PHE A 34 -11.12 10.08 -1.74
N LYS A 35 -10.37 10.99 -1.10
CA LYS A 35 -10.90 12.27 -0.62
C LYS A 35 -11.41 13.13 -1.78
N ALA A 36 -10.75 13.12 -2.95
CA ALA A 36 -11.19 13.87 -4.12
C ALA A 36 -12.54 13.37 -4.66
N PHE A 37 -12.71 12.05 -4.79
CA PHE A 37 -13.99 11.46 -5.20
C PHE A 37 -15.14 11.82 -4.24
N LEU A 38 -14.89 11.70 -2.93
CA LEU A 38 -15.87 12.06 -1.90
C LEU A 38 -16.25 13.55 -1.98
N LYS A 39 -15.26 14.44 -2.08
CA LYS A 39 -15.48 15.90 -2.13
C LYS A 39 -16.22 16.33 -3.41
N ALA A 40 -16.01 15.63 -4.52
CA ALA A 40 -16.70 15.89 -5.78
C ALA A 40 -18.11 15.28 -5.84
N GLY A 41 -18.58 14.58 -4.79
CA GLY A 41 -19.88 13.93 -4.77
C GLY A 41 -19.96 12.70 -5.69
N LEU A 42 -18.82 12.10 -6.04
CA LEU A 42 -18.72 10.98 -6.98
C LEU A 42 -18.80 9.60 -6.29
N GLY A 43 -19.10 9.60 -4.98
CA GLY A 43 -19.17 8.39 -4.17
C GLY A 43 -17.87 8.06 -3.44
N ALA A 44 -17.92 7.00 -2.64
CA ALA A 44 -16.80 6.50 -1.85
C ALA A 44 -16.08 5.38 -2.58
N TRP A 45 -14.76 5.32 -2.44
CA TRP A 45 -13.98 4.18 -2.92
C TRP A 45 -14.23 2.95 -2.05
N VAL A 46 -14.53 1.81 -2.68
CA VAL A 46 -14.74 0.54 -1.98
C VAL A 46 -13.47 -0.28 -2.03
N GLU A 47 -12.89 -0.53 -0.86
CA GLU A 47 -11.72 -1.37 -0.71
C GLU A 47 -12.11 -2.81 -0.33
N LYS A 48 -11.18 -3.73 -0.60
CA LYS A 48 -11.32 -5.09 -0.08
C LYS A 48 -11.05 -5.10 1.43
N PRO A 49 -11.61 -6.09 2.17
CA PRO A 49 -11.25 -6.31 3.56
C PRO A 49 -9.74 -6.51 3.73
N ILE A 50 -9.19 -6.07 4.87
CA ILE A 50 -7.74 -6.11 5.14
C ILE A 50 -7.19 -7.54 5.15
N GLU A 51 -8.02 -8.52 5.51
CA GLU A 51 -7.73 -9.95 5.54
C GLU A 51 -7.19 -10.45 4.19
N GLN A 52 -7.60 -9.83 3.08
CA GLN A 52 -7.10 -10.17 1.75
C GLN A 52 -5.60 -9.87 1.58
N ASP A 53 -5.08 -8.85 2.30
CA ASP A 53 -3.67 -8.46 2.25
C ASP A 53 -2.86 -9.04 3.44
N GLN A 54 -3.49 -9.77 4.37
CA GLN A 54 -2.87 -10.37 5.55
C GLN A 54 -2.29 -11.76 5.27
N PHE A 55 -1.31 -11.83 4.38
CA PHE A 55 -0.55 -13.06 4.12
C PHE A 55 0.95 -12.80 4.10
N SER A 56 1.71 -13.86 4.35
CA SER A 56 3.18 -13.88 4.26
C SER A 56 3.61 -14.75 3.08
N LEU A 57 4.81 -14.52 2.55
CA LEU A 57 5.42 -15.48 1.64
C LEU A 57 5.81 -16.72 2.44
N THR A 58 5.18 -17.85 2.15
CA THR A 58 5.65 -19.16 2.63
C THR A 58 6.84 -19.54 1.76
N VAL A 59 8.03 -19.60 2.36
CA VAL A 59 9.24 -20.16 1.73
C VAL A 59 9.26 -21.66 1.93
#